data_AF-A0A9Q0TJT3-F1
#
_entry.id   AF-A0A9Q0TJT3-F1
#
_cell.length_a   1.000
_cell.length_b   1.000
_cell.length_c   1.000
_cell.angle_alpha   90.00
_cell.angle_beta   90.00
_cell.angle_gamma   90.00
#
_symmetry.space_group_name_H-M   'P 1'
#
loop_
_entity.id
_entity.type
_entity.pdbx_description
1 polymer ?
#
loop_
_entity_poly.entity_id
_entity_poly.type
_entity_poly.pdbx_seq_one_letter_code
_entity_poly.pdbx_strand_id
1 'polypeptide(L)' 'MAEQFGAVCTNQIDEQVTHVVANSLGTDKVNWALSTGRIVVHPGWVEASALLYRRASEQDFAIKP' A
#
# COMPACT_ATOMS: atom_id res chain seq x y z
N MET A 1 -7.28 -5.76 9.10
CA MET A 1 -6.74 -4.71 9.99
C MET A 1 -6.98 -3.32 9.40
N ALA A 2 -6.51 -3.03 8.19
CA ALA A 2 -6.63 -1.70 7.58
C ALA A 2 -8.06 -1.10 7.63
N GLU A 3 -9.10 -1.89 7.33
CA GLU A 3 -10.49 -1.41 7.33
C GLU A 3 -11.00 -0.95 8.71
N GLN A 4 -10.49 -1.56 9.79
CA GLN A 4 -10.86 -1.17 11.16
C GLN A 4 -10.32 0.24 11.53
N PHE A 5 -9.34 0.73 10.76
CA PHE A 5 -8.75 2.05 10.90
C PHE A 5 -9.20 3.02 9.79
N GLY A 6 -10.33 2.70 9.13
CA GLY A 6 -10.98 3.59 8.15
C GLY A 6 -10.45 3.49 6.72
N ALA A 7 -9.58 2.52 6.41
CA ALA A 7 -9.22 2.23 5.02
C ALA A 7 -10.35 1.47 4.31
N VAL A 8 -10.37 1.53 2.98
CA VAL A 8 -11.20 0.65 2.14
C VAL A 8 -10.28 -0.33 1.45
N CYS A 9 -10.56 -1.63 1.56
CA CYS A 9 -9.79 -2.67 0.89
C CYS A 9 -10.55 -3.20 -0.33
N THR A 10 -9.85 -3.35 -1.44
CA THR A 10 -10.39 -3.94 -2.67
C THR A 10 -9.39 -4.89 -3.29
N ASN A 11 -9.92 -5.94 -3.94
CA ASN A 11 -9.13 -6.84 -4.76
C ASN A 11 -9.11 -6.43 -6.23
N GLN A 12 -9.93 -5.44 -6.61
CA GLN A 12 -10.02 -4.91 -7.96
C GLN A 12 -8.95 -3.85 -8.20
N ILE A 13 -8.53 -3.75 -9.46
CA ILE A 13 -7.68 -2.67 -9.93
C ILE A 13 -8.59 -1.62 -10.54
N ASP A 14 -8.66 -0.45 -9.91
CA ASP A 14 -9.44 0.69 -10.39
C ASP A 14 -8.78 2.01 -10.01
N GLU A 15 -9.38 3.11 -10.48
CA GLU A 15 -8.83 4.45 -10.28
C GLU A 15 -8.90 4.96 -8.84
N GLN A 16 -9.75 4.36 -7.99
CA GLN A 16 -9.93 4.76 -6.59
C GLN A 16 -8.83 4.19 -5.68
N VAL A 17 -8.08 3.19 -6.16
CA VAL A 17 -6.95 2.63 -5.41
C VAL A 17 -5.85 3.69 -5.23
N THR A 18 -5.48 3.91 -3.96
CA THR A 18 -4.43 4.85 -3.56
C THR A 18 -3.11 4.15 -3.21
N HIS A 19 -3.18 2.94 -2.65
CA HIS A 19 -2.03 2.17 -2.20
C HIS A 19 -2.13 0.72 -2.66
N VAL A 20 -0.99 0.14 -3.05
CA VAL A 20 -0.82 -1.29 -3.22
C VAL A 20 0.18 -1.78 -2.18
N VAL A 21 -0.25 -2.76 -1.39
CA VAL A 21 0.57 -3.38 -0.35
C VAL A 21 1.19 -4.66 -0.92
N ALA A 22 2.52 -4.77 -0.91
CA ALA A 22 3.22 -5.94 -1.46
C ALA A 22 4.54 -6.23 -0.72
N ASN A 23 5.00 -7.49 -0.78
CA ASN A 23 6.30 -7.87 -0.20
C ASN A 23 7.47 -7.66 -1.17
N SER A 24 7.19 -7.69 -2.48
CA SER A 24 8.19 -7.61 -3.53
C SER A 24 7.61 -6.94 -4.77
N LEU A 25 8.51 -6.43 -5.62
CA LEU A 25 8.16 -5.92 -6.93
C LEU A 25 7.83 -7.06 -7.92
N GLY A 26 7.32 -6.69 -9.10
CA GLY A 26 7.23 -7.59 -10.25
C GLY A 26 5.90 -8.33 -10.44
N THR A 27 4.93 -8.15 -9.54
CA THR A 27 3.56 -8.63 -9.77
C THR A 27 2.76 -7.65 -10.63
N ASP A 28 1.73 -8.12 -11.33
CA ASP A 28 0.89 -7.29 -12.18
C ASP A 28 0.29 -6.08 -11.44
N LYS A 29 -0.14 -6.28 -10.19
CA LYS A 29 -0.71 -5.21 -9.35
C LYS A 29 0.34 -4.16 -9.00
N VAL A 30 1.57 -4.57 -8.70
CA VAL A 30 2.66 -3.64 -8.41
C VAL A 30 3.07 -2.89 -9.67
N ASN A 31 3.20 -3.59 -10.80
CA ASN A 31 3.56 -2.96 -12.07
C ASN A 31 2.51 -1.93 -12.52
N TRP A 32 1.23 -2.24 -12.36
CA TRP A 32 0.13 -1.30 -12.61
C TRP A 32 0.20 -0.09 -11.68
N ALA A 33 0.45 -0.29 -10.38
CA ALA A 33 0.54 0.81 -9.43
C ALA A 33 1.67 1.77 -9.79
N LEU A 34 2.85 1.22 -10.11
CA LEU A 34 4.00 2.00 -10.53
C LEU A 34 3.75 2.75 -11.86
N SER A 35 3.18 2.08 -12.86
CA SER A 35 2.92 2.70 -14.18
C SER A 35 1.88 3.82 -14.13
N THR A 36 1.10 3.88 -13.06
CA THR A 36 0.01 4.85 -12.90
C THR A 36 0.18 5.78 -11.69
N GLY A 37 1.33 5.74 -11.01
CA GLY A 37 1.67 6.64 -9.92
C GLY A 37 0.96 6.36 -8.59
N ARG A 38 0.43 5.14 -8.39
CA ARG A 38 -0.07 4.70 -7.07
C ARG A 38 1.10 4.35 -6.16
N ILE A 39 0.87 4.50 -4.86
CA ILE A 39 1.90 4.26 -3.85
C ILE A 39 2.02 2.76 -3.61
N VAL A 40 3.24 2.23 -3.68
CA VAL A 40 3.54 0.83 -3.36
C VAL A 40 4.30 0.78 -2.04
N VAL A 41 3.78 0.04 -1.06
CA VAL A 41 4.34 -0.07 0.29
C VAL A 41 4.45 -1.51 0.77
N HIS A 42 5.40 -1.78 1.66
CA HIS A 42 5.52 -3.04 2.40
C HIS A 42 4.38 -3.22 3.42
N PRO A 43 3.89 -4.44 3.73
CA PRO A 43 2.85 -4.65 4.75
C PRO A 43 3.13 -4.00 6.10
N GLY A 44 4.41 -3.89 6.46
CA GLY A 44 4.87 -3.17 7.65
C GLY A 44 4.34 -1.74 7.75
N TRP A 45 3.99 -1.07 6.65
CA TRP A 45 3.35 0.24 6.67
C TRP A 45 1.96 0.21 7.32
N VAL A 46 1.16 -0.83 7.03
CA VAL A 46 -0.18 -1.01 7.62
C VAL A 46 -0.04 -1.30 9.12
N GLU A 47 0.91 -2.19 9.48
CA GLU A 47 1.20 -2.56 10.86
C GLU A 47 1.68 -1.35 11.67
N ALA A 48 2.64 -0.60 11.15
CA ALA A 48 3.16 0.61 11.79
C ALA A 48 2.09 1.69 11.92
N SER A 49 1.25 1.88 10.88
CA SER A 49 0.16 2.87 10.94
C SER A 49 -0.85 2.55 12.03
N ALA A 50 -1.19 1.26 12.18
CA ALA A 50 -2.10 0.82 13.21
C ALA A 50 -1.48 0.91 14.62
N LEU A 51 -0.21 0.55 14.79
CA LEU A 51 0.50 0.67 16.06
C LEU A 51 0.63 2.13 16.51
N LEU A 52 0.93 3.03 15.57
CA LEU A 52 1.13 4.45 15.85
C LEU A 52 -0.19 5.24 15.94
N TYR A 53 -1.33 4.63 15.63
CA TYR A 53 -2.64 5.30 15.49
C TYR A 53 -2.58 6.54 14.58
N ARG A 54 -1.71 6.51 13.58
CA ARG A 54 -1.56 7.56 12.57
C ARG A 54 -1.00 6.98 11.29
N ARG A 55 -1.23 7.63 10.17
CA ARG A 55 -0.64 7.25 8.88
C ARG A 55 0.89 7.32 8.97
N ALA A 56 1.56 6.17 8.84
CA ALA A 56 3.01 6.10 8.75
C ALA A 56 3.48 6.68 7.40
N SER A 57 4.74 7.15 7.35
CA SER A 57 5.34 7.63 6.11
C SER A 57 5.48 6.48 5.11
N GLU A 58 4.91 6.63 3.91
CA GLU A 58 5.02 5.60 2.86
C GLU A 58 6.48 5.42 2.40
N GLN A 59 7.29 6.47 2.45
CA GLN A 59 8.68 6.45 2.02
C GLN A 59 9.54 5.51 2.87
N ASP A 60 9.23 5.41 4.17
CA ASP A 60 9.95 4.56 5.12
C ASP A 60 9.69 3.06 4.84
N PHE A 61 8.60 2.76 4.13
CA PHE A 61 8.15 1.41 3.80
C PHE A 61 8.08 1.16 2.29
N ALA A 62 8.70 2.01 1.47
CA ALA A 62 8.74 1.83 0.03
C ALA A 62 9.51 0.56 -0.32
N ILE A 63 8.95 -0.25 -1.23
CA ILE A 63 9.63 -1.45 -1.75
C ILE A 63 10.66 -0.98 -2.79
N LYS A 64 11.94 -1.18 -2.49
CA LYS A 64 13.05 -0.83 -3.39
C LYS A 64 13.38 -2.02 -4.31
N PRO A 65 13.88 -1.76 -5.54
CA PRO A 65 14.46 -2.79 -6.39
C PRO A 65 15.61 -3.55 -5.71
#